data_AF-F4GY07-F1
#
_entry.id   AF-F4GY07-F1
#
_cell.length_a   1.000
_cell.length_b   1.000
_cell.length_c   1.000
_cell.angle_alpha   90.00
_cell.angle_beta   90.00
_cell.angle_gamma   90.00
#
_symmetry.space_group_name_H-M   'P 1'
#
loop_
_entity.id
_entity.type
_entity.pdbx_description
1 polymer ?
#
loop_
_entity_poly.entity_id
_entity_poly.type
_entity_poly.pdbx_seq_one_letter_code
_entity_poly.pdbx_strand_id
1 'polypeptide(L)'
;MTAWNSTFKTPGQPLKRSPMTRRSSRKTATKQERNYMSAQADAGCILCRFLGLGDTPAEIHHLRDGVGSGQRNSNLLTIPLCPEHHRGNTGFHGMGRRAFEREYGVTEMDLWAMAQKQNPATLAGVPGLQSHLE
;
A
#
# COMPACT_ATOMS: atom_id res chain seq x y z
N MET A 1 43.14 40.75 27.70
CA MET A 1 42.63 40.72 26.31
C MET A 1 42.38 39.26 25.96
N THR A 2 41.12 38.83 25.99
CA THR A 2 40.72 37.42 25.90
C THR A 2 40.66 36.98 24.44
N ALA A 3 41.57 36.11 24.02
CA ALA A 3 41.60 35.57 22.67
C ALA A 3 40.41 34.61 22.45
N TRP A 4 39.56 34.95 21.48
CA TRP A 4 38.39 34.18 21.08
C TRP A 4 38.86 33.06 20.14
N ASN A 5 38.86 31.80 20.59
CA ASN A 5 39.18 30.65 19.75
C ASN A 5 37.99 30.32 18.84
N SER A 6 37.88 31.03 17.73
CA SER A 6 36.93 30.69 16.66
C SER A 6 37.55 29.63 15.76
N THR A 7 37.21 28.35 15.99
CA THR A 7 37.54 27.27 15.05
C THR A 7 36.61 27.36 13.84
N PHE A 8 36.75 28.39 13.02
CA PHE A 8 36.13 28.44 11.70
C PHE A 8 36.80 27.36 10.84
N LYS A 9 36.02 26.34 10.46
CA LYS A 9 36.44 25.30 9.51
C LYS A 9 36.94 25.95 8.23
N THR A 10 38.13 25.55 7.77
CA THR A 10 38.76 26.02 6.54
C THR A 10 37.81 25.81 5.35
N PRO A 11 37.47 26.85 4.57
CA PRO A 11 36.73 26.66 3.32
C PRO A 11 37.66 25.96 2.32
N GLY A 12 37.24 24.80 1.79
CA GLY A 12 37.93 24.15 0.66
C GLY A 12 38.17 22.64 0.75
N GLN A 13 37.82 21.96 1.85
CA GLN A 13 37.89 20.49 1.85
C GLN A 13 36.62 19.88 1.24
N PRO A 14 36.71 19.09 0.15
CA PRO A 14 35.56 18.39 -0.41
C PRO A 14 35.07 17.34 0.59
N LEU A 15 33.75 17.34 0.84
CA LEU A 15 33.12 16.33 1.69
C LEU A 15 33.37 14.94 1.10
N LYS A 16 34.03 14.06 1.86
CA LYS A 16 34.21 12.64 1.48
C LYS A 16 32.82 12.00 1.38
N ARG A 17 32.41 11.61 0.17
CA ARG A 17 31.14 10.90 -0.04
C ARG A 17 31.32 9.45 0.43
N SER A 18 30.53 9.04 1.42
CA SER A 18 30.46 7.64 1.84
C SER A 18 29.95 6.77 0.69
N PRO A 19 30.53 5.57 0.47
CA PRO A 19 30.03 4.66 -0.56
C PRO A 19 28.58 4.28 -0.24
N MET A 20 27.68 4.52 -1.20
CA MET A 20 26.27 4.12 -1.07
C MET A 20 26.23 2.59 -1.04
N THR A 21 25.83 2.03 0.10
CA THR A 21 25.63 0.58 0.20
C THR A 21 24.52 0.17 -0.75
N ARG A 22 24.72 -0.92 -1.49
CA ARG A 22 23.66 -1.46 -2.34
C ARG A 22 22.51 -1.91 -1.45
N ARG A 23 21.37 -1.23 -1.56
CA ARG A 23 20.13 -1.63 -0.88
C ARG A 23 19.79 -3.05 -1.30
N SER A 24 19.47 -3.91 -0.33
CA SER A 24 19.23 -5.35 -0.59
C SER A 24 18.14 -5.55 -1.64
N SER A 25 18.25 -6.65 -2.39
CA SER A 25 17.29 -7.05 -3.41
C SER A 25 15.85 -7.06 -2.87
N ARG A 26 14.88 -6.70 -3.73
CA ARG A 26 13.45 -6.74 -3.40
C ARG A 26 13.07 -8.11 -2.84
N LYS A 27 12.46 -8.15 -1.65
CA LYS A 27 12.00 -9.39 -1.02
C LYS A 27 10.89 -10.01 -1.88
N THR A 28 11.12 -11.23 -2.35
CA THR A 28 10.12 -12.01 -3.10
C THR A 28 8.95 -12.38 -2.19
N ALA A 29 7.72 -12.37 -2.72
CA ALA A 29 6.53 -12.74 -1.96
C ALA A 29 6.60 -14.20 -1.49
N THR A 30 6.20 -14.45 -0.25
CA THR A 30 6.12 -15.82 0.30
C THR A 30 4.98 -16.60 -0.37
N LYS A 31 4.96 -17.93 -0.20
CA LYS A 31 3.83 -18.75 -0.69
C LYS A 31 2.50 -18.30 -0.07
N GLN A 32 2.50 -18.00 1.23
CA GLN A 32 1.31 -17.55 1.95
C GLN A 32 0.82 -16.19 1.43
N GLU A 33 1.73 -15.22 1.21
CA GLU A 33 1.38 -13.92 0.65
C GLU A 33 0.81 -14.04 -0.77
N ARG A 34 1.38 -14.92 -1.60
CA ARG A 34 0.82 -15.19 -2.93
C ARG A 34 -0.58 -15.76 -2.85
N ASN A 35 -0.80 -16.75 -1.98
CA ASN A 35 -2.13 -17.34 -1.80
C ASN A 35 -3.15 -16.31 -1.28
N TYR A 36 -2.74 -15.44 -0.36
CA TYR A 36 -3.58 -14.35 0.14
C TYR A 36 -4.00 -13.41 -1.01
N MET A 37 -3.03 -12.94 -1.81
CA MET A 37 -3.31 -12.07 -2.94
C MET A 37 -4.18 -12.78 -4.01
N SER A 38 -3.94 -14.07 -4.29
CA SER A 38 -4.79 -14.85 -5.20
C SER A 38 -6.23 -14.93 -4.68
N ALA A 39 -6.43 -15.26 -3.40
CA ALA A 39 -7.75 -15.33 -2.80
C ALA A 39 -8.49 -13.97 -2.84
N GLN A 40 -7.77 -12.86 -2.64
CA GLN A 40 -8.33 -11.51 -2.82
C GLN A 40 -8.77 -11.29 -4.27
N ALA A 41 -7.92 -11.60 -5.26
CA ALA A 41 -8.26 -11.42 -6.68
C ALA A 41 -9.47 -12.26 -7.09
N ASP A 42 -9.57 -13.48 -6.59
CA ASP A 42 -10.69 -14.41 -6.85
C ASP A 42 -12.01 -13.93 -6.25
N ALA A 43 -11.97 -13.13 -5.16
CA ALA A 43 -13.17 -12.55 -4.55
C ALA A 43 -13.84 -11.47 -5.43
N GLY A 44 -13.13 -10.97 -6.44
CA GLY A 44 -13.61 -9.94 -7.35
C GLY A 44 -13.53 -8.52 -6.78
N CYS A 45 -13.91 -7.54 -7.60
CA CYS A 45 -13.73 -6.13 -7.25
C CYS A 45 -14.62 -5.73 -6.07
N ILE A 46 -13.98 -5.35 -4.96
CA ILE A 46 -14.69 -4.98 -3.74
C ILE A 46 -15.55 -3.72 -3.94
N LEU A 47 -15.09 -2.77 -4.76
CA LEU A 47 -15.85 -1.56 -5.07
C LEU A 47 -17.07 -1.87 -5.95
N CYS A 48 -16.95 -2.72 -6.98
CA CYS A 48 -18.10 -3.11 -7.80
C CYS A 48 -19.20 -3.76 -6.95
N ARG A 49 -18.81 -4.60 -6.00
CA ARG A 49 -19.75 -5.23 -5.08
C ARG A 49 -20.37 -4.23 -4.11
N PHE A 50 -19.60 -3.29 -3.57
CA PHE A 50 -20.12 -2.19 -2.75
C PHE A 50 -21.16 -1.35 -3.52
N LEU A 51 -20.93 -1.09 -4.80
CA LEU A 51 -21.85 -0.35 -5.68
C LEU A 51 -23.03 -1.19 -6.19
N GLY A 52 -23.13 -2.47 -5.83
CA GLY A 52 -24.19 -3.37 -6.30
C GLY A 52 -24.07 -3.80 -7.78
N LEU A 53 -22.90 -3.65 -8.39
CA LEU A 53 -22.62 -4.01 -9.79
C LEU A 53 -22.30 -5.50 -10.00
N GLY A 54 -22.24 -6.27 -8.91
CA GLY A 54 -21.91 -7.70 -8.93
C GLY A 54 -20.41 -7.99 -8.97
N ASP A 55 -20.09 -9.24 -9.29
CA ASP A 55 -18.72 -9.75 -9.25
C ASP A 55 -18.02 -9.48 -10.59
N THR A 56 -16.89 -8.78 -10.52
CA THR A 56 -16.04 -8.48 -11.68
C THR A 56 -14.61 -8.94 -11.41
N PRO A 57 -13.87 -9.40 -12.44
CA PRO A 57 -12.49 -9.83 -12.27
C PRO A 57 -11.64 -8.70 -11.69
N ALA A 58 -10.79 -9.04 -10.73
CA ALA A 58 -9.99 -8.08 -9.98
C ALA A 58 -8.49 -8.29 -10.14
N GLU A 59 -7.78 -7.17 -10.13
CA GLU A 59 -6.35 -7.05 -9.94
C GLU A 59 -6.06 -6.61 -8.50
N ILE A 60 -4.83 -6.84 -8.04
CA ILE A 60 -4.42 -6.52 -6.67
C ILE A 60 -3.91 -5.09 -6.58
N HIS A 61 -4.56 -4.30 -5.72
CA HIS A 61 -4.17 -2.95 -5.35
C HIS A 61 -3.56 -2.94 -3.95
N HIS A 62 -2.31 -2.52 -3.82
CA HIS A 62 -1.67 -2.32 -2.51
C HIS A 62 -2.11 -1.02 -1.88
N LEU A 63 -2.54 -1.09 -0.61
CA LEU A 63 -2.95 0.06 0.17
C LEU A 63 -1.90 1.16 0.13
N ARG A 64 -2.28 2.34 -0.30
CA ARG A 64 -1.40 3.51 -0.36
C ARG A 64 -1.42 4.30 0.93
N ASP A 65 -2.42 4.11 1.78
CA ASP A 65 -2.43 4.77 3.08
C ASP A 65 -1.25 4.32 3.97
N GLY A 66 -0.69 5.26 4.73
CA GLY A 66 0.44 5.01 5.63
C GLY A 66 1.80 4.71 4.96
N VAL A 67 1.91 4.71 3.63
CA VAL A 67 3.18 4.45 2.92
C VAL A 67 3.65 5.65 2.08
N GLY A 68 4.96 5.90 2.09
CA GLY A 68 5.59 7.00 1.35
C GLY A 68 5.50 6.82 -0.17
N SER A 69 5.60 7.95 -0.90
CA SER A 69 5.59 7.94 -2.37
C SER A 69 6.68 7.03 -2.93
N GLY A 70 6.29 6.10 -3.81
CA GLY A 70 7.19 5.11 -4.41
C GLY A 70 7.45 3.85 -3.55
N GLN A 71 6.88 3.75 -2.35
CA GLN A 71 6.88 2.48 -1.59
C GLN A 71 5.63 1.65 -1.90
N ARG A 72 5.80 0.34 -1.86
CA ARG A 72 4.72 -0.65 -1.92
C ARG A 72 4.45 -1.13 -0.50
N ASN A 73 3.18 -1.21 -0.13
CA ASN A 73 2.78 -1.74 1.17
C ASN A 73 2.94 -3.27 1.22
N SER A 74 2.66 -3.85 2.38
CA SER A 74 2.67 -5.30 2.59
C SER A 74 1.78 -6.01 1.57
N ASN A 75 2.18 -7.22 1.15
CA ASN A 75 1.35 -8.09 0.31
C ASN A 75 0.07 -8.56 1.03
N LEU A 76 -0.03 -8.33 2.34
CA LEU A 76 -1.22 -8.61 3.16
C LEU A 76 -2.13 -7.38 3.35
N LEU A 77 -1.72 -6.21 2.85
CA LEU A 77 -2.48 -4.96 2.90
C LEU A 77 -2.86 -4.57 1.47
N THR A 78 -3.82 -5.31 0.92
CA THR A 78 -4.26 -5.15 -0.46
C THR A 78 -5.77 -5.27 -0.59
N ILE A 79 -6.35 -4.61 -1.60
CA ILE A 79 -7.75 -4.75 -2.00
C ILE A 79 -7.86 -5.23 -3.44
N PRO A 80 -8.88 -6.04 -3.77
CA PRO A 80 -9.14 -6.47 -5.13
C PRO A 80 -9.98 -5.41 -5.86
N LEU A 81 -9.46 -4.88 -6.96
CA LEU A 81 -10.13 -3.88 -7.79
C LEU A 81 -10.13 -4.31 -9.26
N CYS A 82 -11.24 -4.13 -9.97
CA CYS A 82 -11.27 -4.38 -11.41
C CYS A 82 -10.36 -3.38 -12.16
N PRO A 83 -9.95 -3.66 -13.40
CA PRO A 83 -9.05 -2.77 -14.14
C PRO A 83 -9.54 -1.32 -14.21
N GLU A 84 -10.85 -1.10 -14.34
CA GLU A 84 -11.44 0.24 -14.34
C GLU A 84 -11.27 0.94 -12.98
N HIS A 85 -11.69 0.29 -11.89
CA HIS A 85 -11.58 0.87 -10.54
C HIS A 85 -10.14 0.86 -9.97
N HIS A 86 -9.24 0.10 -10.56
CA HIS A 86 -7.82 0.07 -10.19
C HIS A 86 -7.04 1.20 -10.87
N ARG A 87 -7.00 1.16 -12.20
CA ARG A 87 -6.13 2.00 -13.06
C ARG A 87 -6.87 2.78 -14.15
N GLY A 88 -8.18 2.55 -14.30
CA GLY A 88 -9.03 3.26 -15.24
C GLY A 88 -9.32 4.69 -14.81
N ASN A 89 -10.14 5.38 -15.60
CA ASN A 89 -10.40 6.80 -15.43
C ASN A 89 -11.25 7.08 -14.19
N THR A 90 -12.10 6.13 -13.78
CA THR A 90 -12.85 6.18 -12.51
C THR A 90 -12.14 5.42 -11.38
N GLY A 91 -10.91 4.97 -11.60
CA GLY A 91 -10.15 4.16 -10.66
C GLY A 91 -9.26 4.93 -9.71
N PHE A 92 -8.77 4.23 -8.68
CA PHE A 92 -7.94 4.83 -7.63
C PHE A 92 -6.66 5.46 -8.18
N HIS A 93 -5.96 4.77 -9.10
CA HIS A 93 -4.76 5.32 -9.73
C HIS A 93 -5.04 6.39 -10.80
N GLY A 94 -6.22 6.39 -11.41
CA GLY A 94 -6.60 7.39 -12.41
C GLY A 94 -7.04 8.72 -11.78
N MET A 95 -7.94 8.66 -10.80
CA MET A 95 -8.48 9.85 -10.13
C MET A 95 -7.59 10.34 -8.97
N GLY A 96 -6.84 9.43 -8.36
CA GLY A 96 -6.13 9.67 -7.11
C GLY A 96 -7.05 9.57 -5.88
N ARG A 97 -6.43 9.28 -4.72
CA ARG A 97 -7.12 9.00 -3.45
C ARG A 97 -8.27 9.97 -3.12
N ARG A 98 -7.98 11.28 -3.05
CA ARG A 98 -8.96 12.29 -2.60
C ARG A 98 -10.18 12.40 -3.52
N ALA A 99 -10.00 12.19 -4.82
CA ALA A 99 -11.10 12.26 -5.76
C ALA A 99 -11.90 10.95 -5.74
N PHE A 100 -11.22 9.81 -5.67
CA PHE A 100 -11.85 8.50 -5.51
C PHE A 100 -12.73 8.43 -4.26
N GLU A 101 -12.22 8.86 -3.10
CA GLU A 101 -12.96 8.86 -1.83
C GLU A 101 -14.19 9.76 -1.89
N ARG A 102 -14.08 10.91 -2.56
CA ARG A 102 -15.20 11.84 -2.74
C ARG A 102 -16.26 11.28 -3.70
N GLU A 103 -15.82 10.61 -4.77
CA GLU A 103 -16.71 10.05 -5.79
C GLU A 103 -17.56 8.90 -5.23
N TYR A 104 -16.92 7.96 -4.53
CA TYR A 104 -17.58 6.74 -4.06
C TYR A 104 -18.05 6.81 -2.60
N GLY A 105 -17.66 7.84 -1.86
CA GLY A 105 -18.03 7.99 -0.45
C GLY A 105 -17.44 6.94 0.48
N VAL A 106 -16.34 6.27 0.07
CA VAL A 106 -15.66 5.22 0.82
C VAL A 106 -14.15 5.39 0.75
N THR A 107 -13.46 5.06 1.84
CA THR A 107 -12.00 5.10 1.88
C THR A 107 -11.37 3.79 1.42
N GLU A 108 -10.09 3.85 1.05
CA GLU A 108 -9.27 2.67 0.75
C GLU A 108 -9.28 1.67 1.93
N MET A 109 -9.28 2.19 3.16
CA MET A 109 -9.31 1.38 4.38
C MET A 109 -10.68 0.75 4.64
N ASP A 110 -11.77 1.45 4.34
CA ASP A 110 -13.12 0.90 4.42
C ASP A 110 -13.28 -0.27 3.45
N LEU A 111 -12.82 -0.11 2.21
CA LEU A 111 -12.82 -1.17 1.20
C LEU A 111 -11.98 -2.37 1.64
N TRP A 112 -10.84 -2.14 2.29
CA TRP A 112 -10.05 -3.22 2.87
C TRP A 112 -10.79 -3.95 3.98
N ALA A 113 -11.40 -3.23 4.92
CA ALA A 113 -12.20 -3.83 5.98
C ALA A 113 -13.39 -4.65 5.41
N MET A 114 -14.04 -4.17 4.34
CA MET A 114 -15.08 -4.92 3.65
C MET A 114 -14.54 -6.18 2.96
N ALA A 115 -13.40 -6.09 2.26
CA ALA A 115 -12.77 -7.23 1.61
C ALA A 115 -12.39 -8.34 2.61
N GLN A 116 -11.86 -7.96 3.78
CA GLN A 116 -11.53 -8.90 4.85
C GLN A 116 -12.78 -9.61 5.41
N LYS A 117 -13.91 -8.90 5.53
CA LYS A 117 -15.19 -9.49 5.96
C LYS A 117 -15.75 -10.46 4.93
N GLN A 118 -15.61 -10.15 3.64
CA GLN A 118 -16.16 -10.96 2.56
C GLN A 118 -15.36 -12.23 2.28
N ASN A 119 -14.04 -12.19 2.49
CA ASN A 119 -13.18 -13.35 2.28
C ASN A 119 -12.42 -13.71 3.56
N PRO A 120 -13.05 -14.41 4.52
CA PRO A 120 -12.41 -14.74 5.80
C PRO A 120 -11.24 -15.73 5.65
N ALA A 121 -11.13 -16.44 4.52
CA ALA A 121 -9.96 -17.30 4.23
C ALA A 121 -8.65 -16.48 4.17
N THR A 122 -8.75 -15.16 4.00
CA THR A 122 -7.63 -14.23 3.99
C THR A 122 -7.14 -13.87 5.40
N LEU A 123 -7.95 -14.06 6.45
CA LEU A 123 -7.58 -13.78 7.85
C LEU A 123 -6.69 -14.86 8.47
N ALA A 124 -6.77 -16.10 7.99
CA ALA A 124 -5.96 -17.21 8.50
C ALA A 124 -4.45 -17.07 8.16
N GLY A 125 -4.08 -16.15 7.27
CA GLY A 125 -2.71 -15.93 6.80
C GLY A 125 -2.01 -14.69 7.35
N VAL A 126 -2.68 -13.87 8.17
CA VAL A 126 -2.10 -12.62 8.72
C VAL A 126 -1.76 -12.84 10.20
N PRO A 127 -0.49 -13.13 10.55
CA PRO A 127 -0.12 -13.24 11.96
C PRO A 127 -0.36 -11.90 12.67
N GLY A 128 -1.23 -11.91 13.69
CA GLY A 128 -1.46 -10.76 14.59
C GLY A 128 -2.63 -9.84 14.26
N LEU A 129 -3.51 -10.16 13.31
CA LEU A 129 -4.66 -9.30 12.95
C LEU A 129 -6.01 -9.75 13.57
N GLN A 130 -6.04 -10.85 14.33
CA GLN A 130 -7.26 -11.44 14.87
C GLN A 130 -7.83 -10.76 16.14
N SER A 131 -7.22 -9.69 16.66
CA SER A 131 -7.54 -9.14 17.99
C SER A 131 -8.47 -7.91 18.05
N HIS A 132 -9.16 -7.53 16.96
CA HIS A 132 -9.99 -6.31 16.95
C HIS A 132 -11.38 -6.46 16.31
N LEU A 133 -11.96 -7.65 16.36
CA LEU A 133 -13.36 -7.89 15.96
C LEU A 133 -14.16 -8.50 17.12
N GLU A 134 -14.19 -7.77 18.24
CA GLU A 134 -15.23 -7.87 19.28
C GLU A 134 -15.98 -6.55 19.38
#